data_AF-A0A955PIC0-F1
#
_entry.id   AF-A0A955PIC0-F1
#
_cell.length_a   1.000
_cell.length_b   1.000
_cell.length_c   1.000
_cell.angle_alpha   90.00
_cell.angle_beta   90.00
_cell.angle_gamma   90.00
#
_symmetry.space_group_name_H-M   'P 1'
#
loop_
_entity.id
_entity.type
_entity.pdbx_description
1 polymer ?
#
loop_
_entity_poly.entity_id
_entity_poly.type
_entity_poly.pdbx_seq_one_letter_code
_entity_poly.pdbx_strand_id
1 'polypeptide(L)' 'MKKQKKFDCVDMKNEIQKRMLSEMEGMSNEEMHRYLHERIVDDPKIMAFHRASKPSPSRVGARA' A
#
# COMPACT_ATOMS: atom_id res chain seq x y z
N MET A 1 -5.97 23.07 28.27
CA MET A 1 -5.80 23.35 26.83
C MET A 1 -5.58 22.03 26.09
N LYS A 2 -6.44 21.65 25.14
CA LYS A 2 -6.23 20.44 24.31
C LYS A 2 -5.27 20.80 23.17
N LYS A 3 -4.13 20.09 23.07
CA LYS A 3 -3.20 20.25 21.94
C LYS A 3 -3.92 19.83 20.65
N GLN A 4 -4.07 20.76 19.69
CA GLN A 4 -4.52 20.40 18.35
C GLN A 4 -3.41 19.57 17.68
N LYS A 5 -3.66 18.28 17.45
CA LYS A 5 -2.78 17.46 16.62
C LYS A 5 -3.00 17.85 15.16
N LYS A 6 -2.01 18.47 14.54
CA LYS A 6 -1.95 18.66 13.08
C LYS A 6 -1.51 17.32 12.48
N PHE A 7 -2.47 16.51 12.05
CA PHE A 7 -2.20 15.28 11.33
C PHE A 7 -2.45 15.52 9.85
N ASP A 8 -1.40 15.36 9.04
CA ASP A 8 -1.50 15.41 7.58
C ASP A 8 -1.45 13.98 7.03
N CYS A 9 -2.60 13.52 6.54
CA CYS A 9 -2.71 12.17 5.98
C CYS A 9 -2.04 12.04 4.60
N VAL A 10 -1.85 13.14 3.88
CA VAL A 10 -1.20 13.17 2.57
C VAL A 10 0.29 12.99 2.73
N ASP A 11 0.90 13.77 3.63
CA ASP A 11 2.33 13.65 3.93
C ASP A 11 2.67 12.26 4.47
N MET A 12 1.86 11.75 5.40
CA MET A 12 2.04 10.39 5.93
C MET A 12 1.96 9.34 4.82
N LYS A 13 1.00 9.44 3.91
CA LYS A 13 0.88 8.50 2.78
C LYS A 13 2.11 8.59 1.87
N ASN A 14 2.57 9.80 1.55
CA ASN A 14 3.73 10.01 0.70
C ASN A 14 4.99 9.40 1.32
N GLU A 15 5.18 9.54 2.63
CA GLU A 15 6.29 8.90 3.35
C GLU A 15 6.21 7.37 3.29
N ILE A 16 5.03 6.78 3.52
CA ILE A 16 4.84 5.33 3.44
C ILE A 16 5.16 4.84 2.03
N GLN A 17 4.64 5.52 1.00
CA GLN A 17 4.88 5.13 -0.39
C GLN A 17 6.35 5.23 -0.78
N LYS A 18 7.05 6.29 -0.36
CA LYS A 18 8.50 6.44 -0.60
C LYS A 18 9.28 5.27 0.00
N ARG A 19 8.99 4.89 1.24
CA ARG A 19 9.65 3.74 1.90
C ARG A 19 9.40 2.44 1.14
N MET A 20 8.15 2.18 0.77
CA MET A 20 7.80 0.98 0.00
C MET A 20 8.49 0.93 -1.36
N LEU A 21 8.56 2.07 -2.08
CA LEU A 21 9.24 2.14 -3.37
C LEU A 21 10.74 1.87 -3.25
N SER A 22 11.39 2.39 -2.22
CA SER A 22 12.81 2.10 -1.95
C SER A 22 13.04 0.63 -1.59
N GLU A 23 12.11 -0.02 -0.88
CA GLU A 23 12.21 -1.46 -0.57
C GLU A 23 12.08 -2.35 -1.81
N MET A 24 11.38 -1.88 -2.85
CA MET A 24 11.14 -2.59 -4.10
C MET A 24 12.08 -2.16 -5.24
N GLU A 25 13.02 -1.26 -4.96
CA GLU A 25 13.93 -0.73 -5.98
C GLU A 25 14.78 -1.86 -6.58
N GLY A 26 14.76 -2.00 -7.90
CA GLY A 26 15.47 -3.04 -8.64
C GLY A 26 14.74 -4.38 -8.77
N MET A 27 13.54 -4.54 -8.18
CA MET A 27 12.71 -5.74 -8.36
C MET A 27 11.97 -5.74 -9.71
N SER A 28 11.79 -6.92 -10.31
CA SER A 28 10.84 -7.10 -11.42
C SER A 28 9.39 -6.96 -10.94
N ASN A 29 8.45 -6.83 -11.88
CA ASN A 29 7.02 -6.79 -11.54
C ASN A 29 6.55 -8.05 -10.81
N GLU A 30 7.02 -9.22 -11.24
CA GLU A 30 6.71 -10.51 -10.60
C GLU A 30 7.29 -10.57 -9.18
N GLU A 31 8.50 -10.06 -8.99
CA GLU A 31 9.17 -10.00 -7.69
C GLU A 31 8.46 -9.05 -6.73
N MET A 32 8.07 -7.86 -7.19
CA MET A 32 7.26 -6.92 -6.41
C MET A 32 5.92 -7.53 -6.02
N HIS A 33 5.25 -8.20 -6.95
CA HIS A 33 3.96 -8.83 -6.67
C HIS A 33 4.10 -9.94 -5.62
N ARG A 34 5.13 -10.79 -5.74
CA ARG A 34 5.42 -11.83 -4.74
C ARG A 34 5.75 -11.22 -3.38
N TYR A 35 6.63 -10.22 -3.35
CA TYR A 35 7.02 -9.50 -2.14
C TYR A 35 5.80 -8.91 -1.40
N LEU A 36 4.91 -8.22 -2.12
CA LEU A 36 3.70 -7.66 -1.54
C LEU A 36 2.73 -8.74 -1.06
N HIS A 37 2.58 -9.82 -1.83
CA HIS A 37 1.73 -10.94 -1.45
C HIS A 37 2.19 -11.59 -0.14
N GLU A 38 3.50 -11.84 0.01
CA GLU A 38 4.09 -12.38 1.24
C GLU A 38 3.80 -11.46 2.43
N ARG A 39 4.02 -10.15 2.32
CA ARG A 39 3.72 -9.21 3.42
C ARG A 39 2.24 -9.14 3.78
N ILE A 40 1.34 -9.31 2.81
CA ILE A 40 -0.10 -9.36 3.06
C ILE A 40 -0.49 -10.62 3.83
N VAL A 41 0.08 -11.77 3.45
CA VAL A 41 -0.19 -13.06 4.10
C VAL A 41 0.37 -13.10 5.52
N ASP A 42 1.55 -12.53 5.72
CA ASP A 42 2.26 -12.54 7.01
C ASP A 42 1.62 -11.63 8.07
N ASP A 43 0.84 -10.62 7.68
CA ASP A 43 0.11 -9.76 8.62
C ASP A 43 -1.36 -10.21 8.72
N PRO A 44 -1.79 -10.82 9.85
CA PRO A 44 -3.16 -11.32 10.00
C PRO A 44 -4.23 -10.23 9.91
N LYS A 45 -3.91 -8.98 10.26
CA LYS A 45 -4.86 -7.85 10.17
C LYS A 45 -5.03 -7.47 8.72
N ILE A 46 -3.92 -7.29 7.99
CA ILE A 46 -3.96 -6.95 6.57
C ILE A 46 -4.59 -8.08 5.76
N MET A 47 -4.28 -9.33 6.07
CA MET A 47 -4.88 -10.49 5.42
C MET A 47 -6.40 -10.55 5.60
N ALA A 48 -6.90 -10.24 6.80
CA ALA A 48 -8.33 -10.18 7.07
C ALA A 48 -9.03 -9.11 6.20
N PHE A 49 -8.42 -7.93 6.06
CA PHE A 49 -8.93 -6.88 5.17
C PHE A 49 -8.84 -7.26 3.68
N HIS A 50 -7.72 -7.88 3.27
CA HIS A 50 -7.52 -8.31 1.89
C HIS A 50 -8.57 -9.34 1.46
N ARG A 51 -8.86 -10.34 2.30
CA ARG A 51 -9.92 -11.34 2.05
C ARG A 51 -11.32 -10.73 1.98
N ALA A 52 -11.58 -9.68 2.76
CA ALA A 52 -12.87 -8.99 2.78
C ALA A 52 -13.05 -8.00 1.60
N SER A 53 -11.96 -7.64 0.91
CA SER A 53 -12.01 -6.70 -0.20
C SER A 53 -12.54 -7.39 -1.47
N LYS A 54 -13.53 -6.78 -2.14
CA LYS A 54 -13.92 -7.20 -3.49
C LYS A 54 -12.82 -6.75 -4.46
N PRO A 55 -12.43 -7.57 -5.45
CA PRO A 55 -11.49 -7.12 -6.46
C PRO A 55 -12.05 -5.85 -7.10
N SER A 56 -11.32 -4.74 -6.97
CA SER A 56 -11.69 -3.53 -7.68
C SER A 56 -11.58 -3.81 -9.18
N PRO A 57 -12.58 -3.46 -10.00
CA PRO A 57 -12.39 -3.52 -11.45
C PRO A 57 -11.16 -2.68 -11.77
N SER A 58 -10.16 -3.32 -12.36
CA SER A 58 -8.90 -2.70 -12.71
C SER A 58 -9.21 -1.43 -13.52
N ARG A 59 -8.66 -0.27 -13.10
CA ARG A 59 -8.65 0.93 -13.95
C ARG A 59 -7.64 0.72 -15.07
N VAL A 60 -7.89 -0.25 -15.95
CA VAL A 60 -7.31 -0.26 -17.29
C VAL A 60 -8.16 0.70 -18.10
N GLY A 61 -7.77 1.98 -18.17
CA GLY A 61 -8.43 2.94 -19.07
C GLY A 61 -8.69 4.35 -18.54
N ALA A 62 -7.77 4.95 -17.79
CA ALA A 62 -7.80 6.40 -17.56
C ALA A 62 -6.45 7.03 -17.92
N ARG A 63 -6.11 6.97 -19.21
CA ARG A 63 -5.26 7.99 -19.85
C ARG A 63 -6.17 8.80 -20.78
N ALA A 64 -6.06 10.11 -20.63
CA ALA A 64 -6.82 11.14 -21.33
C ALA A 64 -6.67 11.06 -22.86
#